data_AF-A2DVE8-F1
#
_entry.id   AF-A2DVE8-F1
#
_cell.length_a   1.000
_cell.length_b   1.000
_cell.length_c   1.000
_cell.angle_alpha   90.00
_cell.angle_beta   90.00
_cell.angle_gamma   90.00
#
_symmetry.space_group_name_H-M   'P 1'
#
loop_
_entity.id
_entity.type
_entity.pdbx_description
1 polymer ?
#
loop_
_entity_poly.entity_id
_entity_poly.type
_entity_poly.pdbx_seq_one_letter_code
_entity_poly.pdbx_strand_id
1 'polypeptide(L)'
;MIFGGFHISQGALKKSKIDKNFIREIIPNVTIGKPINHGNKYHLTIFNNTILQLIFYHDVRSKDEYFTPGNVRHFIGQYRYSLLSDLETKPYYKINDKYEFLIHYPELTGNSYNWWRQNLSPTIQTENETKSNENDHYVLGYEKIDVHFTDLNWGGLSLSRTDYGSYINGDINHPEWHYAIGCYGTHEKGILGPSAFARYSSWVALYARINDLNMIKCETFRNYLYSFLNLNTILFVFVLL
;
A
#
# COMPACT_ATOMS: atom_id res chain seq x y z
N MET A 1 43.51 14.35 -62.60
CA MET A 1 44.20 14.99 -61.48
C MET A 1 43.34 14.79 -60.24
N ILE A 2 43.91 14.13 -59.22
CA ILE A 2 43.50 14.05 -57.80
C ILE A 2 42.27 13.17 -57.44
N PHE A 3 42.59 12.14 -56.67
CA PHE A 3 41.74 11.24 -55.89
C PHE A 3 41.05 11.97 -54.73
N GLY A 4 39.84 11.54 -54.36
CA GLY A 4 39.21 11.90 -53.09
C GLY A 4 38.25 10.79 -52.65
N GLY A 5 38.78 9.83 -51.88
CA GLY A 5 37.97 8.76 -51.27
C GLY A 5 37.07 9.29 -50.17
N PHE A 6 35.90 8.67 -50.00
CA PHE A 6 35.13 8.79 -48.77
C PHE A 6 34.85 7.42 -48.17
N HIS A 7 35.19 7.36 -46.89
CA HIS A 7 35.30 6.25 -45.98
C HIS A 7 33.92 5.70 -45.60
N ILE A 8 33.79 4.37 -45.59
CA ILE A 8 32.65 3.67 -44.98
C ILE A 8 32.85 3.73 -43.46
N SER A 9 32.10 4.57 -42.74
CA SER A 9 32.11 4.51 -41.27
C SER A 9 31.15 3.44 -40.78
N GLN A 10 31.70 2.43 -40.11
CA GLN A 10 30.96 1.46 -39.32
C GLN A 10 30.21 2.18 -38.18
N GLY A 11 28.91 2.35 -38.33
CA GLY A 11 28.00 2.79 -37.27
C GLY A 11 27.34 1.56 -36.63
N ALA A 12 27.87 1.16 -35.48
CA ALA A 12 27.43 0.01 -34.72
C ALA A 12 25.92 0.01 -34.41
N LEU A 13 25.25 -1.11 -34.73
CA LEU A 13 24.00 -1.54 -34.10
C LEU A 13 24.24 -1.66 -32.59
N LYS A 14 23.96 -0.59 -31.86
CA LYS A 14 23.93 -0.61 -30.39
C LYS A 14 22.66 -1.36 -30.00
N LYS A 15 22.78 -2.67 -29.79
CA LYS A 15 21.80 -3.45 -29.00
C LYS A 15 21.60 -2.68 -27.70
N SER A 16 20.44 -2.04 -27.53
CA SER A 16 20.08 -1.46 -26.26
C SER A 16 20.02 -2.62 -25.26
N LYS A 17 21.01 -2.69 -24.38
CA LYS A 17 20.88 -3.40 -23.12
C LYS A 17 19.70 -2.73 -22.44
N ILE A 18 18.54 -3.39 -22.45
CA ILE A 18 17.47 -3.08 -21.51
C ILE A 18 18.11 -3.19 -20.13
N ASP A 19 18.21 -2.06 -19.47
CA ASP A 19 18.85 -1.92 -18.17
C ASP A 19 18.02 -2.72 -17.15
N LYS A 20 18.55 -3.85 -16.69
CA LYS A 20 17.89 -4.73 -15.72
C LYS A 20 17.72 -4.04 -14.35
N ASN A 21 18.26 -2.84 -14.17
CA ASN A 21 18.14 -2.04 -12.95
C ASN A 21 16.92 -1.11 -12.94
N PHE A 22 16.30 -0.79 -14.08
CA PHE A 22 15.21 0.21 -14.12
C PHE A 22 13.88 -0.28 -13.50
N ILE A 23 13.78 -1.57 -13.18
CA ILE A 23 12.53 -2.19 -12.70
C ILE A 23 12.53 -2.44 -11.18
N ARG A 24 13.68 -2.32 -10.49
CA ARG A 24 13.78 -2.70 -9.07
C ARG A 24 13.39 -1.62 -8.07
N GLU A 25 13.13 -0.37 -8.48
CA GLU A 25 13.08 0.77 -7.54
C GLU A 25 11.74 1.53 -7.45
N ILE A 26 10.60 0.91 -7.81
CA ILE A 26 9.29 1.58 -7.67
C ILE A 26 8.54 1.09 -6.42
N ILE A 27 8.96 -0.02 -5.82
CA ILE A 27 8.30 -0.61 -4.66
C ILE A 27 9.03 -0.19 -3.37
N PRO A 28 8.30 0.22 -2.32
CA PRO A 28 8.87 0.49 -1.00
C PRO A 28 9.78 -0.62 -0.48
N ASN A 29 10.97 -0.26 -0.01
CA ASN A 29 11.85 -1.16 0.73
C ASN A 29 11.41 -1.27 2.19
N VAL A 30 10.22 -1.83 2.38
CA VAL A 30 9.64 -2.12 3.69
C VAL A 30 9.20 -3.57 3.67
N THR A 31 9.70 -4.37 4.60
CA THR A 31 9.25 -5.76 4.71
C THR A 31 9.16 -6.16 6.16
N ILE A 32 8.03 -6.75 6.52
CA ILE A 32 7.91 -7.62 7.68
C ILE A 32 8.03 -9.07 7.20
N GLY A 33 8.80 -9.92 7.88
CA GLY A 33 9.00 -11.31 7.46
C GLY A 33 9.89 -11.46 6.21
N LYS A 34 9.67 -12.51 5.43
CA LYS A 34 10.50 -12.87 4.26
C LYS A 34 9.83 -12.45 2.95
N PRO A 35 10.42 -11.51 2.17
CA PRO A 35 9.87 -11.11 0.87
C PRO A 35 9.76 -12.30 -0.08
N ILE A 36 8.68 -12.34 -0.85
CA ILE A 36 8.50 -13.28 -1.98
C ILE A 36 8.36 -12.47 -3.27
N ASN A 37 9.29 -12.67 -4.21
CA ASN A 37 9.31 -11.94 -5.47
C ASN A 37 8.08 -12.30 -6.32
N HIS A 38 7.17 -11.35 -6.55
CA HIS A 38 6.03 -11.54 -7.44
C HIS A 38 5.74 -10.30 -8.30
N GLY A 39 6.48 -10.17 -9.40
CA GLY A 39 6.33 -9.07 -10.36
C GLY A 39 6.70 -7.70 -9.78
N ASN A 40 6.27 -6.63 -10.46
CA ASN A 40 6.66 -5.25 -10.14
C ASN A 40 5.53 -4.44 -9.49
N LYS A 41 4.32 -5.03 -9.38
CA LYS A 41 3.13 -4.34 -8.85
C LYS A 41 2.89 -4.64 -7.39
N TYR A 42 3.20 -5.86 -6.94
CA TYR A 42 2.82 -6.35 -5.63
C TYR A 42 4.07 -6.64 -4.81
N HIS A 43 4.13 -6.09 -3.59
CA HIS A 43 5.08 -6.52 -2.58
C HIS A 43 4.41 -7.57 -1.70
N LEU A 44 4.93 -8.80 -1.74
CA LEU A 44 4.42 -9.90 -0.96
C LEU A 44 5.49 -10.38 0.03
N THR A 45 5.05 -10.83 1.19
CA THR A 45 5.91 -11.40 2.22
C THR A 45 5.26 -12.60 2.90
N ILE A 46 6.10 -13.48 3.44
CA ILE A 46 5.68 -14.53 4.35
C ILE A 46 6.06 -14.12 5.77
N PHE A 47 5.06 -14.03 6.65
CA PHE A 47 5.22 -13.73 8.06
C PHE A 47 4.41 -14.74 8.88
N ASN A 48 5.06 -15.47 9.80
CA ASN A 48 4.44 -16.53 10.61
C ASN A 48 3.54 -17.48 9.79
N ASN A 49 4.08 -18.01 8.68
CA ASN A 49 3.38 -18.91 7.74
C ASN A 49 2.15 -18.31 7.04
N THR A 50 1.93 -17.00 7.17
CA THR A 50 0.88 -16.25 6.48
C THR A 50 1.46 -15.46 5.31
N ILE A 51 0.76 -15.48 4.17
CA ILE A 51 1.09 -14.64 3.02
C ILE A 51 0.40 -13.28 3.19
N LEU A 52 1.22 -12.23 3.26
CA LEU A 52 0.80 -10.85 3.40
C LEU A 52 1.19 -10.06 2.16
N GLN A 53 0.29 -9.21 1.69
CA GLN A 53 0.54 -8.24 0.64
C GLN A 53 0.64 -6.84 1.26
N LEU A 54 1.68 -6.08 0.89
CA LEU A 54 1.72 -4.65 1.14
C LEU A 54 0.59 -3.99 0.37
N ILE A 55 -0.33 -3.37 1.11
CA ILE A 55 -1.46 -2.63 0.53
C ILE A 55 -1.31 -1.12 0.75
N PHE A 56 -0.47 -0.71 1.68
CA PHE A 56 -0.19 0.70 1.90
C PHE A 56 1.20 0.88 2.52
N TYR A 57 1.90 1.92 2.08
CA TYR A 57 3.12 2.41 2.70
C TYR A 57 3.18 3.92 2.58
N HIS A 58 3.62 4.56 3.64
CA HIS A 58 3.79 6.00 3.71
C HIS A 58 5.09 6.29 4.41
N ASP A 59 5.94 7.09 3.77
CA ASP A 59 7.20 7.56 4.27
C ASP A 59 7.27 9.08 4.12
N VAL A 60 7.06 9.78 5.23
CA VAL A 60 6.96 11.24 5.32
C VAL A 60 8.29 11.89 5.72
N ARG A 61 9.42 11.30 5.31
CA ARG A 61 10.76 11.91 5.49
C ARG A 61 10.87 13.34 4.94
N SER A 62 9.97 13.73 4.03
CA SER A 62 9.81 15.11 3.56
C SER A 62 8.33 15.45 3.36
N LYS A 63 7.99 16.74 3.46
CA LYS A 63 6.61 17.24 3.29
C LYS A 63 6.00 16.92 1.92
N ASP A 64 6.83 16.75 0.89
CA ASP A 64 6.38 16.40 -0.47
C ASP A 64 5.83 14.97 -0.57
N GLU A 65 6.04 14.16 0.47
CA GLU A 65 5.64 12.75 0.52
C GLU A 65 4.36 12.50 1.32
N TYR A 66 3.65 13.55 1.75
CA TYR A 66 2.29 13.38 2.23
C TYR A 66 1.35 12.94 1.10
N PHE A 67 0.29 12.22 1.47
CA PHE A 67 -0.79 11.92 0.55
C PHE A 67 -1.68 13.16 0.36
N THR A 68 -2.50 13.10 -0.68
CA THR A 68 -3.62 14.01 -0.90
C THR A 68 -4.91 13.19 -0.85
N PRO A 69 -6.07 13.81 -0.58
CA PRO A 69 -7.35 13.12 -0.67
C PRO A 69 -7.59 12.43 -2.03
N GLY A 70 -7.01 12.96 -3.11
CA GLY A 70 -7.15 12.42 -4.46
C GLY A 70 -6.32 11.17 -4.75
N ASN A 71 -5.23 10.91 -4.00
CA ASN A 71 -4.32 9.79 -4.27
C ASN A 71 -4.16 8.79 -3.12
N VAL A 72 -4.67 9.09 -1.92
CA VAL A 72 -4.49 8.22 -0.75
C VAL A 72 -5.06 6.81 -0.93
N ARG A 73 -6.08 6.65 -1.78
CA ARG A 73 -6.71 5.35 -2.04
C ARG A 73 -5.96 4.50 -3.06
N HIS A 74 -5.21 5.13 -3.96
CA HIS A 74 -4.42 4.46 -4.99
C HIS A 74 -3.26 5.33 -5.44
N PHE A 75 -2.04 4.85 -5.22
CA PHE A 75 -0.82 5.52 -5.66
C PHE A 75 0.34 4.52 -5.69
N ILE A 76 1.24 4.63 -6.65
CA ILE A 76 2.40 3.73 -6.78
C ILE A 76 3.66 4.58 -6.84
N GLY A 77 4.49 4.48 -5.80
CA GLY A 77 5.74 5.20 -5.69
C GLY A 77 6.60 4.63 -4.56
N GLN A 78 7.84 5.11 -4.49
CA GLN A 78 8.83 4.60 -3.55
C GLN A 78 8.50 4.97 -2.09
N TYR A 79 8.05 6.19 -1.84
CA TYR A 79 7.74 6.72 -0.49
C TYR A 79 6.24 6.73 -0.17
N ARG A 80 5.42 6.63 -1.21
CA ARG A 80 3.97 6.53 -1.11
C ARG A 80 3.54 5.35 -1.95
N TYR A 81 2.81 4.44 -1.34
CA TYR A 81 2.23 3.31 -2.04
C TYR A 81 0.87 3.04 -1.41
N SER A 82 -0.16 2.87 -2.23
CA SER A 82 -1.50 2.59 -1.78
C SER A 82 -2.25 1.77 -2.81
N LEU A 83 -2.86 0.70 -2.33
CA LEU A 83 -3.83 -0.15 -2.99
C LEU A 83 -5.10 -0.25 -2.12
N LEU A 84 -5.39 0.75 -1.29
CA LEU A 84 -6.55 0.73 -0.40
C LEU A 84 -7.87 0.57 -1.16
N SER A 85 -7.97 1.10 -2.38
CA SER A 85 -9.11 0.88 -3.28
C SER A 85 -9.35 -0.59 -3.63
N ASP A 86 -8.31 -1.42 -3.56
CA ASP A 86 -8.40 -2.83 -3.93
C ASP A 86 -9.10 -3.66 -2.83
N LEU A 87 -9.10 -3.20 -1.57
CA LEU A 87 -9.73 -3.93 -0.46
C LEU A 87 -11.19 -4.26 -0.70
N GLU A 88 -11.94 -3.33 -1.29
CA GLU A 88 -13.37 -3.50 -1.55
C GLU A 88 -13.68 -4.15 -2.90
N THR A 89 -12.73 -4.11 -3.83
CA THR A 89 -12.95 -4.59 -5.21
C THR A 89 -12.35 -5.97 -5.47
N LYS A 90 -11.48 -6.45 -4.58
CA LYS A 90 -10.73 -7.68 -4.77
C LYS A 90 -11.11 -8.73 -3.72
N PRO A 91 -11.73 -9.85 -4.15
CA PRO A 91 -12.24 -10.85 -3.22
C PRO A 91 -11.14 -11.59 -2.45
N TYR A 92 -9.89 -11.59 -2.95
CA TYR A 92 -8.80 -12.34 -2.34
C TYR A 92 -8.26 -11.77 -1.01
N TYR A 93 -8.71 -10.58 -0.59
CA TYR A 93 -8.40 -10.02 0.73
C TYR A 93 -9.38 -10.45 1.83
N LYS A 94 -10.52 -11.08 1.47
CA LYS A 94 -11.48 -11.60 2.45
C LYS A 94 -11.31 -13.10 2.64
N ILE A 95 -11.32 -13.51 3.90
CA ILE A 95 -11.17 -14.90 4.35
C ILE A 95 -12.26 -15.16 5.36
N ASN A 96 -13.20 -16.05 5.02
CA ASN A 96 -14.38 -16.30 5.86
C ASN A 96 -15.07 -14.98 6.26
N ASP A 97 -15.30 -14.12 5.26
CA ASP A 97 -15.93 -12.79 5.36
C ASP A 97 -15.20 -11.74 6.23
N LYS A 98 -13.96 -12.00 6.63
CA LYS A 98 -13.12 -11.05 7.37
C LYS A 98 -11.89 -10.62 6.59
N TYR A 99 -11.46 -9.40 6.85
CA TYR A 99 -10.11 -8.95 6.52
C TYR A 99 -9.16 -9.31 7.65
N GLU A 100 -7.92 -9.62 7.30
CA GLU A 100 -6.82 -9.83 8.25
C GLU A 100 -5.68 -8.90 7.88
N PHE A 101 -5.30 -8.03 8.82
CA PHE A 101 -4.38 -6.92 8.59
C PHE A 101 -3.19 -6.99 9.54
N LEU A 102 -2.07 -6.43 9.08
CA LEU A 102 -0.91 -6.16 9.92
C LEU A 102 -0.42 -4.73 9.63
N ILE A 103 -0.41 -3.89 10.66
CA ILE A 103 0.20 -2.55 10.63
C ILE A 103 1.59 -2.63 11.26
N HIS A 104 2.59 -2.08 10.60
CA HIS A 104 4.00 -2.19 10.99
C HIS A 104 4.65 -0.81 11.00
N TYR A 105 5.40 -0.54 12.07
CA TYR A 105 6.18 0.69 12.29
C TYR A 105 7.68 0.38 12.29
N PRO A 106 8.32 0.28 11.11
CA PRO A 106 9.71 -0.19 11.03
C PRO A 106 10.76 0.67 11.74
N GLU A 107 10.44 1.91 12.17
CA GLU A 107 11.36 2.72 12.99
C GLU A 107 11.41 2.27 14.45
N LEU A 108 10.36 1.60 14.92
CA LEU A 108 10.29 1.15 16.30
C LEU A 108 11.04 -0.18 16.44
N THR A 109 11.77 -0.32 17.54
CA THR A 109 12.54 -1.53 17.86
C THR A 109 11.64 -2.64 18.40
N GLY A 110 12.01 -3.90 18.15
CA GLY A 110 11.30 -5.06 18.69
C GLY A 110 10.06 -5.43 17.87
N ASN A 111 9.01 -5.90 18.55
CA ASN A 111 7.75 -6.26 17.90
C ASN A 111 6.95 -4.99 17.58
N SER A 112 7.29 -4.34 16.47
CA SER A 112 6.77 -3.03 16.09
C SER A 112 5.52 -3.09 15.21
N TYR A 113 4.59 -4.00 15.53
CA TYR A 113 3.37 -4.19 14.73
C TYR A 113 2.14 -4.51 15.58
N ASN A 114 0.96 -4.35 14.97
CA ASN A 114 -0.28 -4.98 15.42
C ASN A 114 -0.83 -5.85 14.29
N TRP A 115 -1.32 -7.04 14.64
CA TRP A 115 -1.96 -7.99 13.73
C TRP A 115 -3.35 -8.38 14.25
N TRP A 116 -4.37 -8.15 13.43
CA TRP A 116 -5.77 -8.33 13.82
C TRP A 116 -6.66 -8.70 12.63
N ARG A 117 -7.94 -8.97 12.91
CA ARG A 117 -9.01 -9.10 11.91
C ARG A 117 -10.14 -8.11 12.16
N GLN A 118 -10.87 -7.78 11.10
CA GLN A 118 -12.09 -6.98 11.15
C GLN A 118 -13.05 -7.35 10.01
N ASN A 119 -14.35 -7.09 10.20
CA ASN A 119 -15.38 -7.46 9.21
C ASN A 119 -15.42 -6.53 8.00
N LEU A 120 -15.19 -5.24 8.22
CA LEU A 120 -15.31 -4.20 7.20
C LEU A 120 -13.94 -3.66 6.81
N SER A 121 -13.77 -3.21 5.57
CA SER A 121 -12.54 -2.52 5.20
C SER A 121 -12.42 -1.21 5.98
N PRO A 122 -11.20 -0.83 6.38
CA PRO A 122 -10.96 0.46 7.00
C PRO A 122 -11.30 1.64 6.08
N THR A 123 -11.60 1.42 4.79
CA THR A 123 -11.98 2.48 3.85
C THR A 123 -13.49 2.79 3.83
N ILE A 124 -14.32 2.01 4.55
CA ILE A 124 -15.79 2.16 4.52
C ILE A 124 -16.43 2.28 5.90
N GLN A 125 -15.81 1.72 6.94
CA GLN A 125 -16.29 1.89 8.30
C GLN A 125 -15.77 3.22 8.82
N THR A 126 -16.64 4.22 8.98
CA THR A 126 -16.30 5.49 9.63
C THR A 126 -16.39 5.37 11.14
N GLU A 127 -15.48 6.03 11.85
CA GLU A 127 -15.56 6.19 13.30
C GLU A 127 -16.80 6.99 13.74
N ASN A 128 -17.18 6.83 15.01
CA ASN A 128 -18.29 7.49 15.66
C ASN A 128 -17.87 8.02 17.04
N GLU A 129 -17.29 9.23 17.08
CA GLU A 129 -16.84 9.93 18.30
C GLU A 129 -17.91 10.11 19.38
N THR A 130 -19.20 9.99 19.05
CA THR A 130 -20.24 10.03 20.09
C THR A 130 -20.19 8.81 21.01
N LYS A 131 -19.48 7.76 20.59
CA LYS A 131 -19.17 6.58 21.40
C LYS A 131 -17.85 6.78 22.15
N SER A 132 -17.92 7.38 23.33
CA SER A 132 -16.74 7.66 24.14
C SER A 132 -16.58 6.71 25.34
N ASN A 133 -17.29 5.57 25.37
CA ASN A 133 -17.10 4.61 26.47
C ASN A 133 -15.75 3.92 26.31
N GLU A 134 -15.12 3.58 27.42
CA GLU A 134 -13.83 2.87 27.45
C GLU A 134 -13.84 1.54 26.69
N ASN A 135 -15.01 0.96 26.43
CA ASN A 135 -15.19 -0.31 25.71
C ASN A 135 -15.64 -0.13 24.24
N ASP A 136 -15.81 1.10 23.77
CA ASP A 136 -16.32 1.40 22.42
C ASP A 136 -15.20 1.62 21.39
N HIS A 137 -13.96 1.27 21.70
CA HIS A 137 -12.80 1.52 20.84
C HIS A 137 -12.53 0.43 19.78
N TYR A 138 -13.52 -0.38 19.42
CA TYR A 138 -13.33 -1.50 18.50
C TYR A 138 -14.08 -1.33 17.18
N VAL A 139 -13.41 -1.68 16.09
CA VAL A 139 -14.06 -1.82 14.79
C VAL A 139 -14.95 -3.05 14.74
N LEU A 140 -15.87 -3.12 13.78
CA LEU A 140 -16.83 -4.21 13.71
C LEU A 140 -16.12 -5.55 13.49
N GLY A 141 -16.35 -6.49 14.41
CA GLY A 141 -15.78 -7.84 14.34
C GLY A 141 -14.27 -7.90 14.59
N TYR A 142 -13.73 -6.92 15.33
CA TYR A 142 -12.33 -6.90 15.76
C TYR A 142 -11.94 -8.21 16.45
N GLU A 143 -10.85 -8.82 16.01
CA GLU A 143 -10.23 -9.97 16.66
C GLU A 143 -8.71 -9.76 16.71
N LYS A 144 -8.13 -9.83 17.90
CA LYS A 144 -6.67 -9.80 18.05
C LYS A 144 -6.07 -11.13 17.55
N ILE A 145 -4.98 -11.03 16.79
CA ILE A 145 -4.12 -12.18 16.46
C ILE A 145 -2.84 -12.06 17.28
N ASP A 146 -2.10 -10.96 17.10
CA ASP A 146 -0.87 -10.64 17.83
C ASP A 146 -0.68 -9.12 17.85
N VAL A 147 -0.94 -8.51 19.00
CA VAL A 147 -1.06 -7.05 19.16
C VAL A 147 -0.05 -6.60 20.21
N HIS A 148 0.87 -5.73 19.83
CA HIS A 148 1.97 -5.23 20.68
C HIS A 148 1.74 -3.80 21.17
N PHE A 149 0.78 -3.08 20.58
CA PHE A 149 0.37 -1.75 20.99
C PHE A 149 -1.12 -1.72 21.30
N THR A 150 -1.47 -1.43 22.56
CA THR A 150 -2.85 -1.38 23.04
C THR A 150 -3.25 -0.02 23.61
N ASP A 151 -2.30 0.91 23.70
CA ASP A 151 -2.57 2.28 24.16
C ASP A 151 -3.36 3.05 23.10
N LEU A 152 -3.87 4.23 23.45
CA LEU A 152 -4.48 5.18 22.51
C LEU A 152 -5.67 4.56 21.74
N ASN A 153 -6.55 3.89 22.49
CA ASN A 153 -7.81 3.30 22.01
C ASN A 153 -7.67 2.38 20.78
N TRP A 154 -6.57 1.62 20.71
CA TRP A 154 -6.41 0.64 19.64
C TRP A 154 -7.53 -0.39 19.63
N GLY A 155 -8.22 -0.52 18.49
CA GLY A 155 -9.15 -1.63 18.27
C GLY A 155 -9.45 -1.88 16.80
N GLY A 156 -8.43 -1.76 15.96
CA GLY A 156 -8.49 -1.95 14.51
C GLY A 156 -8.39 -0.60 13.77
N LEU A 157 -8.65 -0.61 12.46
CA LEU A 157 -8.57 0.59 11.63
C LEU A 157 -9.95 0.97 11.06
N SER A 158 -10.27 2.26 11.11
CA SER A 158 -11.47 2.85 10.52
C SER A 158 -11.16 4.09 9.69
N LEU A 159 -12.07 4.43 8.79
CA LEU A 159 -12.05 5.66 8.03
C LEU A 159 -12.19 6.83 9.01
N SER A 160 -11.24 7.75 8.94
CA SER A 160 -11.28 8.96 9.74
C SER A 160 -12.48 9.82 9.33
N ARG A 161 -13.13 10.48 10.29
CA ARG A 161 -14.17 11.49 10.02
C ARG A 161 -13.58 12.72 9.32
N THR A 162 -14.44 13.50 8.69
CA THR A 162 -14.08 14.68 7.89
C THR A 162 -13.60 15.84 8.75
N ASP A 163 -12.28 15.97 8.90
CA ASP A 163 -11.49 17.07 9.53
C ASP A 163 -10.13 16.58 10.05
N TYR A 164 -9.91 15.26 10.09
CA TYR A 164 -8.64 14.68 10.54
C TYR A 164 -7.50 14.77 9.52
N GLY A 165 -6.29 14.90 10.05
CA GLY A 165 -5.03 14.95 9.28
C GLY A 165 -4.63 13.64 8.58
N SER A 166 -5.50 12.63 8.57
CA SER A 166 -5.28 11.32 7.95
C SER A 166 -6.55 10.73 7.32
N TYR A 167 -6.36 9.74 6.46
CA TYR A 167 -7.46 9.02 5.81
C TYR A 167 -8.07 7.93 6.69
N ILE A 168 -7.22 7.19 7.40
CA ILE A 168 -7.60 6.06 8.26
C ILE A 168 -6.80 6.18 9.56
N ASN A 169 -7.41 5.81 10.68
CA ASN A 169 -6.75 5.76 11.99
C ASN A 169 -7.24 4.56 12.81
N GLY A 170 -6.59 4.32 13.96
CA GLY A 170 -6.96 3.26 14.89
C GLY A 170 -7.18 3.72 16.33
N ASP A 171 -7.29 5.03 16.56
CA ASP A 171 -7.69 5.63 17.85
C ASP A 171 -9.22 5.78 17.86
N ILE A 172 -9.87 4.62 17.91
CA ILE A 172 -11.27 4.49 17.49
C ILE A 172 -12.20 5.30 18.40
N ASN A 173 -13.03 6.13 17.77
CA ASN A 173 -14.05 6.97 18.42
C ASN A 173 -13.46 7.99 19.41
N HIS A 174 -12.24 8.45 19.17
CA HIS A 174 -11.56 9.45 19.99
C HIS A 174 -11.16 10.68 19.14
N PRO A 175 -10.95 11.87 19.75
CA PRO A 175 -10.58 13.07 18.99
C PRO A 175 -9.16 13.06 18.38
N GLU A 176 -8.31 12.17 18.87
CA GLU A 176 -6.96 11.97 18.33
C GLU A 176 -7.02 10.88 17.25
N TRP A 177 -6.00 10.78 16.41
CA TRP A 177 -6.01 9.86 15.26
C TRP A 177 -4.72 9.04 15.21
N HIS A 178 -4.38 8.44 16.35
CA HIS A 178 -3.26 7.51 16.45
C HIS A 178 -3.43 6.29 15.54
N TYR A 179 -2.31 5.60 15.31
CA TYR A 179 -2.22 4.50 14.35
C TYR A 179 -2.56 4.91 12.90
N ALA A 180 -2.10 6.10 12.52
CA ALA A 180 -2.53 6.77 11.32
C ALA A 180 -2.03 6.14 10.04
N ILE A 181 -2.89 6.14 9.02
CA ILE A 181 -2.62 5.71 7.66
C ILE A 181 -3.10 6.81 6.70
N GLY A 182 -2.24 7.21 5.77
CA GLY A 182 -2.60 8.20 4.74
C GLY A 182 -2.69 9.63 5.23
N CYS A 183 -1.67 10.10 5.96
CA CYS A 183 -1.61 11.48 6.46
C CYS A 183 -1.51 12.52 5.34
N TYR A 184 -2.09 13.70 5.55
CA TYR A 184 -2.13 14.80 4.59
C TYR A 184 -1.14 15.93 4.89
N GLY A 185 -0.56 15.96 6.10
CA GLY A 185 0.44 16.96 6.48
C GLY A 185 -0.11 18.36 6.67
N THR A 186 -1.41 18.49 6.91
CA THR A 186 -2.09 19.78 7.12
C THR A 186 -1.76 20.40 8.48
N HIS A 187 -1.52 19.57 9.51
CA HIS A 187 -1.25 20.05 10.87
C HIS A 187 -0.03 19.38 11.54
N GLU A 188 0.69 18.51 10.82
CA GLU A 188 1.62 17.57 11.44
C GLU A 188 3.07 17.65 10.94
N LYS A 189 3.96 17.12 11.77
CA LYS A 189 5.38 16.91 11.46
C LYS A 189 5.71 15.44 11.16
N GLY A 190 4.70 14.57 11.02
CA GLY A 190 4.89 13.15 10.75
C GLY A 190 3.57 12.36 10.78
N ILE A 191 3.66 11.03 10.84
CA ILE A 191 2.53 10.10 10.95
C ILE A 191 2.24 9.87 12.43
N LEU A 192 1.00 10.03 12.90
CA LEU A 192 0.68 9.70 14.29
C LEU A 192 0.81 8.19 14.54
N GLY A 193 1.81 7.83 15.34
CA GLY A 193 2.19 6.45 15.63
C GLY A 193 1.39 5.81 16.76
N PRO A 194 1.82 4.63 17.22
CA PRO A 194 1.11 3.81 18.20
C PRO A 194 1.40 4.20 19.67
N SER A 195 2.19 5.24 19.91
CA SER A 195 2.66 5.61 21.25
C SER A 195 2.43 7.08 21.57
N ALA A 196 1.95 7.35 22.79
CA ALA A 196 1.83 8.71 23.31
C ALA A 196 3.19 9.39 23.53
N PHE A 197 4.27 8.62 23.70
CA PHE A 197 5.62 9.12 23.96
C PHE A 197 6.43 9.29 22.67
N ALA A 198 6.23 8.40 21.69
CA ALA A 198 6.77 8.52 20.34
C ALA A 198 5.64 8.84 19.36
N ARG A 199 5.02 10.02 19.53
CA ARG A 199 3.79 10.42 18.83
C ARG A 199 3.88 10.39 17.32
N TYR A 200 5.06 10.65 16.75
CA TYR A 200 5.25 10.75 15.32
C TYR A 200 6.23 9.68 14.81
N SER A 201 5.83 8.94 13.80
CA SER A 201 6.68 8.07 12.98
C SER A 201 6.91 8.72 11.61
N SER A 202 8.07 8.48 11.01
CA SER A 202 8.36 8.90 9.63
C SER A 202 7.83 7.90 8.62
N TRP A 203 7.61 6.64 8.98
CA TRP A 203 6.99 5.69 8.06
C TRP A 203 6.09 4.65 8.74
N VAL A 204 5.12 4.16 7.98
CA VAL A 204 4.18 3.10 8.35
C VAL A 204 3.88 2.22 7.15
N ALA A 205 3.70 0.93 7.39
CA ALA A 205 3.25 -0.02 6.38
C ALA A 205 1.99 -0.75 6.86
N LEU A 206 1.04 -0.96 5.96
CA LEU A 206 -0.12 -1.81 6.18
C LEU A 206 -0.08 -2.97 5.19
N TYR A 207 -0.25 -4.16 5.73
CA TYR A 207 -0.34 -5.39 5.00
C TYR A 207 -1.74 -6.00 5.14
N ALA A 208 -2.24 -6.63 4.09
CA ALA A 208 -3.44 -7.45 4.12
C ALA A 208 -3.07 -8.88 3.79
N ARG A 209 -3.69 -9.83 4.50
CA ARG A 209 -3.57 -11.25 4.14
C ARG A 209 -4.24 -11.52 2.81
N ILE A 210 -3.62 -12.40 2.05
CA ILE A 210 -4.19 -12.97 0.84
C ILE A 210 -4.28 -14.49 0.99
N ASN A 211 -5.34 -15.09 0.46
CA ASN A 211 -5.56 -16.54 0.55
C ASN A 211 -4.73 -17.34 -0.43
N ASP A 212 -4.59 -16.84 -1.67
CA ASP A 212 -3.98 -17.60 -2.74
C ASP A 212 -3.23 -16.69 -3.72
N LEU A 213 -1.94 -16.97 -3.90
CA LEU A 213 -1.09 -16.32 -4.90
C LEU A 213 -1.64 -16.47 -6.32
N ASN A 214 -2.38 -17.54 -6.60
CA ASN A 214 -2.97 -17.77 -7.92
C ASN A 214 -4.10 -16.78 -8.22
N MET A 215 -4.80 -16.26 -7.21
CA MET A 215 -5.83 -15.22 -7.42
C MET A 215 -5.19 -13.91 -7.89
N ILE A 216 -3.98 -13.59 -7.44
CA ILE A 216 -3.19 -12.44 -7.94
C ILE A 216 -2.69 -12.69 -9.37
N LYS A 217 -2.23 -13.91 -9.67
CA LYS A 217 -1.80 -14.30 -11.03
C LYS A 217 -2.94 -14.14 -12.02
N CYS A 218 -4.13 -14.66 -11.72
CA CYS A 218 -5.29 -14.61 -12.62
C CYS A 218 -5.68 -13.18 -12.99
N GLU A 219 -5.67 -12.25 -12.03
CA GLU A 219 -5.91 -10.84 -12.32
C GLU A 219 -4.82 -10.24 -13.23
N THR A 220 -3.56 -10.57 -12.96
CA THR A 220 -2.43 -10.09 -13.75
C THR A 220 -2.55 -10.58 -15.19
N PHE A 221 -2.80 -11.87 -15.41
CA PHE A 221 -3.01 -12.46 -16.74
C PHE A 221 -4.23 -11.85 -17.46
N ARG A 222 -5.35 -11.67 -16.74
CA ARG A 222 -6.56 -11.05 -17.30
C ARG A 222 -6.30 -9.63 -17.80
N ASN A 223 -5.54 -8.83 -17.05
CA ASN A 223 -5.18 -7.47 -17.46
C ASN A 223 -4.29 -7.47 -18.71
N TYR A 224 -3.31 -8.38 -18.82
CA TYR A 224 -2.50 -8.53 -20.03
C TYR A 224 -3.34 -8.94 -21.26
N LEU A 225 -4.31 -9.86 -21.09
CA LEU A 225 -5.22 -10.25 -22.16
C LEU A 225 -6.10 -9.09 -22.64
N TYR A 226 -6.67 -8.29 -21.73
CA TYR A 226 -7.46 -7.11 -22.11
C TYR A 226 -6.63 -6.03 -22.79
N SER A 227 -5.40 -5.77 -22.33
CA SER A 227 -4.50 -4.83 -23.01
C SER A 227 -4.12 -5.31 -24.41
N PHE A 228 -3.90 -6.61 -24.60
CA PHE A 228 -3.60 -7.18 -25.91
C PHE A 228 -4.82 -7.12 -26.86
N LEU A 229 -6.02 -7.37 -26.36
CA LEU A 229 -7.25 -7.27 -27.15
C LEU A 229 -7.58 -5.81 -27.53
N ASN A 230 -7.32 -4.83 -26.65
CA ASN A 230 -7.50 -3.41 -26.94
C ASN A 230 -6.45 -2.83 -27.92
N LEU A 231 -5.28 -3.46 -28.06
CA LEU A 231 -4.30 -3.09 -29.10
C LEU A 231 -4.78 -3.45 -30.51
N ASN A 232 -5.59 -4.51 -30.65
CA ASN A 232 -6.16 -4.88 -31.96
C ASN A 232 -7.24 -3.90 -32.44
N THR A 233 -7.89 -3.17 -31.53
CA THR A 233 -8.84 -2.11 -31.90
C THR A 233 -8.14 -0.88 -32.50
N ILE A 234 -6.88 -0.63 -32.16
CA ILE A 234 -6.06 0.43 -32.78
C ILE A 234 -5.56 -0.01 -34.17
N LEU A 235 -5.27 -1.29 -34.38
CA LEU A 235 -4.89 -1.79 -35.71
C LEU A 235 -6.04 -1.71 -36.73
N PHE A 236 -7.30 -1.82 -36.29
CA PHE A 236 -8.46 -1.70 -37.19
C PHE A 236 -8.72 -0.26 -37.68
N VAL A 237 -8.21 0.77 -36.99
CA VAL A 237 -8.35 2.17 -37.42
C VAL A 237 -7.34 2.54 -38.52
N PHE A 238 -6.23 1.80 -38.65
CA PHE A 238 -5.20 2.07 -39.67
C PHE A 238 -5.33 1.21 -40.95
N VAL A 239 -6.31 0.30 -41.03
CA VAL A 239 -6.57 -0.51 -42.25
C VAL A 239 -7.75 0.04 -43.07
N LEU A 240 -8.34 1.16 -42.67
CA LEU A 240 -9.48 1.80 -43.36
C LEU A 240 -9.26 3.29 -43.71
N LEU A 241 -8.00 3.73 -43.89
CA LEU A 241 -7.66 5.03 -44.48
C LEU A 241 -6.82 4.86 -45.74
#